data_AF-A0A9R1UPW7-F1
#
_entry.id   AF-A0A9R1UPW7-F1
#
_cell.length_a   1.000
_cell.length_b   1.000
_cell.length_c   1.000
_cell.angle_alpha   90.00
_cell.angle_beta   90.00
_cell.angle_gamma   90.00
#
_symmetry.space_group_name_H-M   'P 1'
#
loop_
_entity.id
_entity.type
_entity.pdbx_description
1 polymer ?
#
loop_
_entity_poly.entity_id
_entity_poly.type
_entity_poly.pdbx_seq_one_letter_code
_entity_poly.pdbx_strand_id
1 'polypeptide(L)'
;MESAELTLVIHYAKDLKDVKHFGTMDPYAVVWIAGYGKESQKITTPVAEKAGCYPEWNYSVKFHIVPVKREYSLFIQIKHEGAMFDRYIGEVEVPFADLLDADASIGKRSYRLSIPSGEKKGEIIFAHQFSKLDVDEDDGTGISHATDPCEKRKRDKVINLAKNVTKTGALGAQYVVLFALGLDGLIE
;
A
#
# COMPACT_ATOMS: atom_id res chain seq x y z
N MET A 1 -17.53 14.10 4.98
CA MET A 1 -17.06 13.60 3.67
C MET A 1 -16.18 12.39 3.95
N GLU A 2 -16.40 11.24 3.30
CA GLU A 2 -15.59 10.05 3.58
C GLU A 2 -14.17 10.24 3.03
N SER A 3 -13.21 10.31 3.95
CA SER A 3 -11.77 10.29 3.66
C SER A 3 -11.24 8.87 3.74
N ALA A 4 -10.34 8.52 2.83
CA ALA A 4 -9.65 7.25 2.86
C ALA A 4 -8.17 7.41 2.55
N GLU A 5 -7.37 6.45 3.00
CA GLU A 5 -6.02 6.22 2.52
C GLU A 5 -6.04 5.07 1.51
N LEU A 6 -5.47 5.30 0.33
CA LEU A 6 -5.15 4.26 -0.63
C LEU A 6 -3.68 3.89 -0.49
N THR A 7 -3.40 2.67 -0.05
CA THR A 7 -2.06 2.07 -0.09
C THR A 7 -1.93 1.24 -1.35
N LEU A 8 -0.88 1.46 -2.14
CA LEU A 8 -0.52 0.66 -3.30
C LEU A 8 0.86 0.05 -3.10
N VAL A 9 1.04 -1.20 -3.52
CA VAL A 9 2.35 -1.84 -3.62
C VAL A 9 2.61 -2.17 -5.07
N ILE A 10 3.48 -1.39 -5.71
CA ILE A 10 3.92 -1.59 -7.10
C ILE A 10 4.99 -2.69 -7.09
N HIS A 11 4.62 -3.91 -7.50
CA HIS A 11 5.50 -5.06 -7.40
C HIS A 11 6.51 -5.12 -8.53
N TYR A 12 6.03 -5.40 -9.73
CA TYR A 12 6.87 -5.63 -10.91
C TYR A 12 6.06 -5.43 -12.18
N ALA A 13 6.76 -5.31 -13.30
CA ALA A 13 6.16 -5.41 -14.62
C ALA A 13 6.84 -6.52 -15.44
N LYS A 14 6.14 -7.02 -16.46
CA LYS A 14 6.66 -8.04 -17.37
C LYS A 14 6.31 -7.70 -18.81
N ASP A 15 7.10 -8.25 -19.73
CA ASP A 15 6.87 -8.16 -21.17
C ASP A 15 6.74 -6.72 -21.70
N LEU A 16 7.44 -5.77 -21.06
CA LEU A 16 7.42 -4.37 -21.45
C LEU A 16 7.85 -4.18 -22.91
N LYS A 17 7.29 -3.17 -23.57
CA LYS A 17 7.80 -2.74 -24.88
C LYS A 17 9.22 -2.22 -24.70
N ASP A 18 10.18 -2.85 -25.37
CA ASP A 18 11.52 -2.31 -25.47
C ASP A 18 11.52 -1.02 -26.31
N VAL A 19 11.99 0.07 -25.70
CA VAL A 19 12.09 1.41 -26.29
C VAL A 19 13.53 1.79 -26.62
N LYS A 20 14.48 0.87 -26.45
CA LYS A 20 15.88 1.05 -26.84
C LYS A 20 16.20 0.30 -28.12
N HIS A 21 17.20 0.79 -28.85
CA HIS A 21 17.83 0.06 -29.96
C HIS A 21 19.10 -0.69 -29.52
N PHE A 22 19.69 -0.32 -28.38
CA PHE A 22 20.89 -0.95 -27.83
C PHE A 22 20.95 -0.86 -26.30
N GLY A 23 21.43 -1.91 -25.64
CA GLY A 23 21.58 -2.01 -24.19
C GLY A 23 20.26 -2.32 -23.45
N THR A 24 20.33 -2.45 -22.12
CA THR A 24 19.18 -2.76 -21.26
C THR A 24 18.38 -1.51 -20.91
N MET A 25 17.07 -1.66 -20.72
CA MET A 25 16.25 -0.60 -20.13
C MET A 25 16.46 -0.52 -18.62
N ASP A 26 16.23 0.69 -18.11
CA ASP A 26 16.25 1.07 -16.69
C ASP A 26 14.87 1.63 -16.32
N PRO A 27 13.85 0.79 -16.08
CA PRO A 27 12.47 1.24 -15.95
C PRO A 27 12.14 1.76 -14.54
N TYR A 28 11.24 2.74 -14.48
CA TYR A 28 10.60 3.21 -13.24
C TYR A 28 9.12 3.52 -13.49
N ALA A 29 8.31 3.48 -12.44
CA ALA A 29 6.88 3.80 -12.51
C ALA A 29 6.59 5.17 -11.88
N VAL A 30 5.67 5.90 -12.49
CA VAL A 30 5.09 7.15 -12.01
C VAL A 30 3.62 6.90 -11.71
N VAL A 31 3.19 7.17 -10.49
CA VAL A 31 1.86 6.87 -9.99
C VAL A 31 1.16 8.14 -9.54
N TRP A 32 -0.09 8.33 -9.97
CA TRP A 32 -0.93 9.44 -9.52
C TRP A 32 -2.41 9.12 -9.65
N ILE A 33 -3.25 9.92 -9.00
CA ILE A 33 -4.70 9.84 -9.08
C ILE A 33 -5.19 11.09 -9.80
N ALA A 34 -6.15 10.94 -10.71
CA ALA A 34 -6.79 12.07 -11.36
C ALA A 34 -8.31 11.89 -11.48
N GLY A 35 -9.02 13.01 -11.54
CA GLY A 35 -10.43 13.08 -11.88
C GLY A 35 -11.04 14.44 -11.55
N TYR A 36 -12.15 14.77 -12.22
CA TYR A 36 -12.78 16.10 -12.15
C TYR A 36 -11.82 17.28 -12.40
N GLY A 37 -10.88 17.13 -13.33
CA GLY A 37 -9.89 18.17 -13.65
C GLY A 37 -8.87 18.43 -12.54
N LYS A 38 -8.77 17.55 -11.55
CA LYS A 38 -7.74 17.58 -10.50
C LYS A 38 -6.81 16.38 -10.64
N GLU A 39 -5.54 16.58 -10.33
CA GLU A 39 -4.53 15.52 -10.22
C GLU A 39 -3.85 15.57 -8.84
N SER A 40 -3.51 14.41 -8.29
CA SER A 40 -2.68 14.31 -7.10
C SER A 40 -1.22 14.60 -7.43
N GLN A 41 -0.39 14.76 -6.39
CA GLN A 41 1.05 14.69 -6.57
C GLN A 41 1.45 13.36 -7.20
N LYS A 42 2.42 13.40 -8.12
CA LYS A 42 3.01 12.22 -8.74
C LYS A 42 4.07 11.63 -7.81
N ILE A 43 4.00 10.32 -7.59
CA ILE A 43 4.98 9.56 -6.81
C ILE A 43 5.74 8.64 -7.76
N THR A 44 7.06 8.59 -7.66
CA THR A 44 7.90 7.76 -8.53
C THR A 44 8.55 6.62 -7.75
N THR A 45 8.61 5.43 -8.34
CA THR A 45 9.42 4.34 -7.80
C THR A 45 10.92 4.65 -8.00
N PRO A 46 11.82 3.96 -7.29
CA PRO A 46 13.21 3.87 -7.70
C PRO A 46 13.34 3.32 -9.13
N VAL A 47 14.46 3.64 -9.78
CA VAL A 47 14.81 3.07 -11.08
C VAL A 47 15.28 1.63 -10.90
N ALA A 48 14.72 0.72 -11.70
CA ALA A 48 15.17 -0.67 -11.78
C ALA A 48 16.31 -0.78 -12.80
N GLU A 49 17.54 -0.56 -12.34
CA GLU A 49 18.74 -0.58 -13.20
C GLU A 49 18.93 -1.91 -13.92
N LYS A 50 19.19 -1.83 -15.22
CA LYS A 50 19.47 -2.94 -16.14
C LYS A 50 18.42 -4.06 -16.12
N ALA A 51 17.19 -3.75 -15.71
CA ALA A 51 16.13 -4.73 -15.58
C ALA A 51 15.49 -5.13 -16.93
N GLY A 52 15.76 -4.38 -18.00
CA GLY A 52 15.22 -4.68 -19.33
C GLY A 52 13.69 -4.65 -19.32
N CYS A 53 13.06 -5.71 -19.85
CA CYS A 53 11.61 -5.79 -19.99
C CYS A 53 10.87 -6.35 -18.75
N TYR A 54 11.59 -6.68 -17.68
CA TYR A 54 11.06 -7.34 -16.47
C TYR A 54 11.50 -6.64 -15.18
N PRO A 55 11.16 -5.36 -14.96
CA PRO A 55 11.55 -4.64 -13.75
C PRO A 55 10.78 -5.11 -12.51
N GLU A 56 11.48 -5.16 -11.38
CA GLU A 56 10.91 -5.33 -10.04
C GLU A 56 11.19 -4.09 -9.20
N TRP A 57 10.18 -3.57 -8.51
CA TRP A 57 10.30 -2.41 -7.63
C TRP A 57 9.93 -2.73 -6.18
N ASN A 58 8.87 -3.53 -5.97
CA ASN A 58 8.30 -3.81 -4.66
C ASN A 58 8.16 -2.55 -3.79
N TYR A 59 7.66 -1.47 -4.40
CA TYR A 59 7.62 -0.14 -3.82
C TYR A 59 6.22 0.23 -3.33
N SER A 60 6.12 0.67 -2.08
CA SER A 60 4.86 1.05 -1.44
C SER A 60 4.61 2.54 -1.56
N VAL A 61 3.42 2.94 -2.00
CA VAL A 61 2.97 4.32 -2.10
C VAL A 61 1.64 4.51 -1.40
N LYS A 62 1.43 5.70 -0.84
CA LYS A 62 0.22 6.05 -0.10
C LYS A 62 -0.38 7.34 -0.63
N PHE A 63 -1.69 7.36 -0.80
CA PHE A 63 -2.45 8.54 -1.17
C PHE A 63 -3.54 8.81 -0.13
N HIS A 64 -3.57 10.04 0.37
CA HIS A 64 -4.68 10.53 1.17
C HIS A 64 -5.75 11.14 0.25
N ILE A 65 -6.98 10.63 0.30
CA ILE A 65 -8.03 10.97 -0.66
C ILE A 65 -9.22 11.59 0.08
N VAL A 66 -9.52 12.86 -0.26
CA VAL A 66 -10.61 13.63 0.37
C VAL A 66 -11.35 14.46 -0.69
N PRO A 67 -12.64 14.22 -0.93
CA PRO A 67 -13.38 12.98 -0.66
C PRO A 67 -12.98 11.86 -1.63
N VAL A 68 -13.22 10.60 -1.26
CA VAL A 68 -13.17 9.47 -2.21
C VAL A 68 -14.35 9.58 -3.19
N LYS A 69 -14.05 9.50 -4.49
CA LYS A 69 -15.05 9.51 -5.56
C LYS A 69 -14.84 8.33 -6.51
N ARG A 70 -15.92 7.71 -6.99
CA ARG A 70 -15.86 6.55 -7.89
C ARG A 70 -15.35 6.91 -9.29
N GLU A 71 -15.46 8.19 -9.67
CA GLU A 71 -15.05 8.76 -10.95
C GLU A 71 -13.58 9.18 -10.98
N TYR A 72 -12.83 8.96 -9.90
CA TYR A 72 -11.37 9.05 -9.95
C TYR A 72 -10.79 7.83 -10.65
N SER A 73 -9.61 8.02 -11.24
CA SER A 73 -8.82 6.94 -11.82
C SER A 73 -7.41 6.96 -11.22
N LEU A 74 -6.87 5.78 -10.98
CA LEU A 74 -5.46 5.56 -10.69
C LEU A 74 -4.70 5.43 -12.01
N PHE A 75 -3.64 6.23 -12.17
CA PHE A 75 -2.74 6.16 -13.30
C PHE A 75 -1.39 5.60 -12.87
N ILE A 76 -0.87 4.65 -13.65
CA ILE A 76 0.48 4.13 -13.50
C ILE A 76 1.15 4.20 -14.87
N GLN A 77 2.16 5.05 -14.99
CA GLN A 77 2.96 5.23 -16.21
C GLN A 77 4.36 4.68 -16.00
N ILE A 78 4.84 3.86 -16.91
CA ILE A 78 6.19 3.31 -16.89
C ILE A 78 7.05 4.08 -17.87
N LYS A 79 8.23 4.48 -17.40
CA LYS A 79 9.25 5.18 -18.16
C LYS A 79 10.58 4.47 -18.03
N HIS A 80 11.44 4.67 -19.00
CA HIS A 80 12.86 4.33 -18.93
C HIS A 80 13.67 5.60 -18.66
N GLU A 81 14.51 5.56 -17.63
CA GLU A 81 15.47 6.63 -17.33
C GLU A 81 16.46 6.81 -18.48
N GLY A 82 16.49 7.99 -19.07
CA GLY A 82 17.38 8.30 -20.18
C GLY A 82 18.47 9.31 -19.81
N ALA A 83 19.61 9.24 -20.49
CA ALA A 83 20.73 10.17 -20.22
C ALA A 83 20.42 11.65 -20.50
N MET A 84 19.46 11.94 -21.39
CA MET A 84 19.04 13.31 -21.73
C MET A 84 17.54 13.54 -21.49
N PHE A 85 16.71 12.56 -21.82
CA PHE A 85 15.27 12.58 -21.56
C PHE A 85 14.76 11.17 -21.31
N ASP A 86 13.78 11.07 -20.42
CA ASP A 86 13.12 9.81 -20.13
C ASP A 86 12.19 9.41 -21.26
N ARG A 87 12.20 8.11 -21.57
CA ARG A 87 11.36 7.55 -22.63
C ARG A 87 10.13 6.89 -22.04
N TYR A 88 8.97 7.23 -22.57
CA TYR A 88 7.71 6.59 -22.22
C TYR A 88 7.70 5.15 -22.74
N ILE A 89 7.31 4.19 -21.88
CA ILE A 89 7.16 2.77 -22.23
C ILE A 89 5.68 2.44 -22.43
N GLY A 90 4.85 2.75 -21.43
CA GLY A 90 3.43 2.39 -21.42
C GLY A 90 2.73 2.89 -20.16
N GLU A 91 1.40 2.89 -20.16
CA GLU A 91 0.62 3.31 -19.01
C GLU A 91 -0.66 2.50 -18.85
N VAL A 92 -1.21 2.53 -17.65
CA VAL A 92 -2.56 2.04 -17.36
C VAL A 92 -3.34 3.10 -16.61
N GLU A 93 -4.61 3.22 -16.97
CA GLU A 93 -5.65 3.89 -16.21
C GLU A 93 -6.55 2.83 -15.58
N VAL A 94 -6.74 2.90 -14.26
CA VAL A 94 -7.61 2.00 -13.50
C VAL A 94 -8.68 2.82 -12.77
N PRO A 95 -9.95 2.75 -13.17
CA PRO A 95 -11.03 3.45 -12.49
C PRO A 95 -11.15 3.04 -11.02
N PHE A 96 -11.47 3.98 -10.15
CA PHE A 96 -11.70 3.69 -8.72
C PHE A 96 -12.90 2.77 -8.52
N ALA A 97 -13.90 2.79 -9.40
CA ALA A 97 -14.98 1.80 -9.38
C ALA A 97 -14.42 0.36 -9.31
N ASP A 98 -13.43 0.02 -10.14
CA ASP A 98 -12.81 -1.31 -10.19
C ASP A 98 -11.94 -1.61 -8.96
N LEU A 99 -11.36 -0.56 -8.36
CA LEU A 99 -10.55 -0.68 -7.14
C LEU A 99 -11.41 -0.77 -5.89
N LEU A 100 -12.60 -0.17 -5.86
CA LEU A 100 -13.52 -0.13 -4.71
C LEU A 100 -14.48 -1.31 -4.68
N ASP A 101 -14.95 -1.78 -5.84
CA ASP A 101 -15.80 -2.97 -5.96
C ASP A 101 -14.99 -4.27 -5.73
N ALA A 102 -13.69 -4.14 -5.48
CA ALA A 102 -12.84 -5.18 -4.97
C ALA A 102 -13.24 -5.58 -3.54
N ASP A 103 -13.63 -6.84 -3.32
CA ASP A 103 -13.72 -7.43 -1.99
C ASP A 103 -12.34 -7.37 -1.30
N ALA A 104 -12.05 -6.26 -0.62
CA ALA A 104 -10.87 -5.98 0.20
C ALA A 104 -9.55 -6.65 -0.27
N SER A 105 -9.20 -6.56 -1.56
CA SER A 105 -8.21 -7.49 -2.10
C SER A 105 -6.78 -7.08 -1.75
N ILE A 106 -6.26 -7.62 -0.64
CA ILE A 106 -4.83 -7.70 -0.23
C ILE A 106 -4.00 -8.54 -1.27
N GLY A 107 -4.54 -8.78 -2.47
CA GLY A 107 -3.95 -9.60 -3.53
C GLY A 107 -3.36 -8.77 -4.67
N LYS A 108 -2.37 -9.35 -5.35
CA LYS A 108 -1.78 -8.78 -6.56
C LYS A 108 -2.78 -8.81 -7.72
N ARG A 109 -2.89 -7.71 -8.45
CA ARG A 109 -3.67 -7.57 -9.69
C ARG A 109 -2.73 -7.32 -10.86
N SER A 110 -3.10 -7.81 -12.04
CA SER A 110 -2.36 -7.56 -13.29
C SER A 110 -3.19 -6.69 -14.22
N TYR A 111 -2.56 -5.68 -14.82
CA TYR A 111 -3.17 -4.81 -15.82
C TYR A 111 -2.27 -4.64 -17.04
N ARG A 112 -2.87 -4.68 -18.24
CA ARG A 112 -2.15 -4.49 -19.51
C ARG A 112 -1.92 -3.01 -19.81
N LEU A 113 -0.69 -2.67 -20.15
CA LEU A 113 -0.29 -1.31 -20.47
C LEU A 113 -0.70 -0.93 -21.90
N SER A 114 -1.22 0.28 -22.06
CA SER A 114 -1.35 0.97 -23.35
C SER A 114 0.00 1.60 -23.72
N ILE A 115 0.50 1.29 -24.90
CA ILE A 115 1.71 1.92 -25.46
C ILE A 115 1.32 3.03 -26.47
N PRO A 116 2.24 3.91 -26.91
CA PRO A 116 1.90 5.05 -27.76
C PRO A 116 1.30 4.68 -29.12
N SER A 117 1.52 3.46 -29.61
CA SER A 117 0.88 2.96 -30.83
C SER A 117 -0.61 2.65 -30.65
N GLY A 118 -1.14 2.70 -29.43
CA GLY A 118 -2.50 2.30 -29.08
C GLY A 118 -2.66 0.81 -28.78
N GLU A 119 -1.63 0.00 -29.05
CA GLU A 119 -1.64 -1.43 -28.72
C GLU A 119 -1.52 -1.67 -27.21
N LYS A 120 -1.98 -2.85 -26.77
CA LYS A 120 -1.72 -3.34 -25.42
C LYS A 120 -0.46 -4.18 -25.41
N LYS A 121 0.56 -3.76 -24.66
CA LYS A 121 1.82 -4.51 -24.53
C LYS A 121 2.46 -4.31 -23.16
N GLY A 122 2.87 -5.41 -22.55
CA GLY A 122 3.38 -5.45 -21.19
C GLY A 122 2.27 -5.44 -20.15
N GLU A 123 2.61 -5.92 -18.97
CA GLU A 123 1.71 -6.01 -17.83
C GLU A 123 2.38 -5.41 -16.59
N ILE A 124 1.62 -4.61 -15.83
CA ILE A 124 2.01 -4.13 -14.52
C ILE A 124 1.26 -4.92 -13.44
N ILE A 125 1.98 -5.33 -12.41
CA ILE A 125 1.45 -6.09 -11.28
C ILE A 125 1.58 -5.24 -10.01
N PHE A 126 0.45 -4.97 -9.36
CA PHE A 126 0.42 -4.23 -8.10
C PHE A 126 -0.70 -4.72 -7.18
N ALA A 127 -0.57 -4.48 -5.87
CA ALA A 127 -1.62 -4.68 -4.89
C ALA A 127 -2.15 -3.33 -4.40
N HIS A 128 -3.38 -3.30 -3.89
CA HIS A 128 -3.99 -2.08 -3.36
C HIS A 128 -4.86 -2.36 -2.13
N GLN A 129 -5.02 -1.36 -1.27
CA GLN A 129 -5.90 -1.41 -0.13
C GLN A 129 -6.43 -0.01 0.19
N PHE A 130 -7.74 0.11 0.39
CA PHE A 130 -8.37 1.29 0.97
C PHE A 130 -8.58 1.10 2.47
N SER A 131 -8.22 2.10 3.27
CA SER A 131 -8.58 2.19 4.69
C SER A 131 -9.36 3.47 4.93
N LYS A 132 -10.44 3.38 5.72
CA LYS A 132 -11.18 4.57 6.16
C LYS A 132 -10.30 5.38 7.10
N LEU A 133 -10.32 6.68 6.91
CA LEU A 133 -9.75 7.62 7.87
C LEU A 133 -10.93 8.28 8.55
N ASP A 134 -11.22 7.84 9.77
CA ASP A 134 -12.16 8.52 10.63
C ASP A 134 -11.51 9.86 11.01
N VAL A 135 -12.00 10.94 10.40
CA VAL A 135 -11.71 12.28 10.88
C VAL A 135 -12.54 12.43 12.14
N ASP A 136 -11.89 12.34 13.30
CA ASP A 136 -12.47 12.76 14.57
C ASP A 136 -12.87 14.23 14.42
N GLU A 137 -14.14 14.48 14.11
CA GLU A 137 -14.72 15.82 14.07
C GLU A 137 -14.82 16.31 15.52
N ASP A 138 -13.90 17.18 15.92
CA ASP A 138 -13.95 17.85 17.21
C ASP A 138 -15.07 18.91 17.19
N ASP A 139 -16.30 18.49 17.52
CA ASP A 139 -17.36 19.46 17.83
C ASP A 139 -17.04 20.14 19.17
N GLY A 140 -16.17 21.14 19.11
CA GLY A 140 -15.76 22.01 20.20
C GLY A 140 -16.74 23.15 20.45
N THR A 141 -18.04 22.86 20.58
CA THR A 141 -18.98 23.79 21.23
C THR A 141 -19.36 23.25 22.60
N GLY A 142 -18.53 23.53 23.62
CA GLY A 142 -18.75 23.07 24.99
C GLY A 142 -18.37 24.12 26.01
N ILE A 143 -19.36 24.95 26.38
CA ILE A 143 -19.33 25.83 27.54
C ILE A 143 -19.00 25.01 28.79
N SER A 144 -18.06 25.52 29.59
CA SER A 144 -17.64 24.97 30.87
C SER A 144 -18.82 24.72 31.82
N HIS A 145 -19.04 23.46 32.19
CA HIS A 145 -19.71 23.11 33.44
C HIS A 145 -18.87 22.05 34.15
N ALA A 146 -18.26 22.46 35.26
CA ALA A 146 -17.46 21.60 36.12
C ALA A 146 -18.34 20.62 36.92
N THR A 147 -17.92 19.36 37.00
CA THR A 147 -18.15 18.30 38.02
C THR A 147 -17.42 17.05 37.48
N ASP A 148 -16.73 16.14 38.18
CA ASP A 148 -16.40 15.91 39.59
C ASP A 148 -15.01 15.21 39.69
N PRO A 149 -14.22 15.39 40.78
CA PRO A 149 -12.83 14.89 40.88
C PRO A 149 -12.63 13.38 41.11
N CYS A 150 -13.68 12.54 41.03
CA CYS A 150 -13.66 11.18 41.59
C CYS A 150 -13.33 10.03 40.61
N GLU A 151 -13.01 10.29 39.33
CA GLU A 151 -12.77 9.22 38.35
C GLU A 151 -11.32 9.13 37.83
N LYS A 152 -10.40 9.93 38.40
CA LYS A 152 -8.97 9.87 38.07
C LYS A 152 -8.21 8.68 38.68
N ARG A 153 -8.86 7.84 39.49
CA ARG A 153 -8.16 6.83 40.32
C ARG A 153 -8.03 5.42 39.73
N LYS A 154 -8.56 5.14 38.53
CA LYS A 154 -8.49 3.78 37.91
C LYS A 154 -7.42 3.61 36.83
N ARG A 155 -7.00 4.66 36.13
CA ARG A 155 -6.05 4.53 35.00
C ARG A 155 -4.58 4.42 35.43
N ASP A 156 -4.21 5.07 36.53
CA ASP A 156 -2.81 5.13 36.97
C ASP A 156 -2.26 3.79 37.50
N LYS A 157 -3.13 2.84 37.85
CA LYS A 157 -2.72 1.51 38.33
C LYS A 157 -2.32 0.54 37.21
N VAL A 158 -2.90 0.64 36.02
CA VAL A 158 -2.66 -0.34 34.94
C VAL A 158 -1.28 -0.12 34.30
N ILE A 159 -0.83 1.13 34.21
CA ILE A 159 0.40 1.51 33.50
C ILE A 159 1.67 1.07 34.26
N ASN A 160 1.59 0.92 35.58
CA ASN A 160 2.74 0.55 36.43
C ASN A 160 2.94 -0.96 36.65
N LEU A 161 2.05 -1.83 36.14
CA LEU A 161 2.22 -3.28 36.30
C LEU A 161 2.95 -3.94 35.12
N ALA A 162 2.79 -3.42 33.89
CA ALA A 162 3.40 -4.01 32.69
C ALA A 162 4.91 -3.73 32.54
N LYS A 163 5.48 -2.81 33.33
CA LYS A 163 6.89 -2.39 33.20
C LYS A 163 7.89 -3.23 34.00
N ASN A 164 7.45 -4.20 34.81
CA ASN A 164 8.31 -4.90 35.77
C ASN A 164 8.53 -6.41 35.50
N VAL A 165 8.17 -6.97 34.33
CA VAL A 165 8.21 -8.44 34.11
C VAL A 165 9.31 -8.95 33.17
N THR A 166 10.09 -8.12 32.49
CA THR A 166 11.16 -8.65 31.60
C THR A 166 12.48 -7.93 31.74
N LYS A 167 13.07 -8.04 32.94
CA LYS A 167 14.51 -7.81 33.13
C LYS A 167 15.08 -8.64 34.27
N THR A 168 15.35 -9.92 34.02
CA THR A 168 16.32 -10.72 34.79
C THR A 168 16.65 -12.05 34.09
N GLY A 169 17.95 -12.31 33.91
CA GLY A 169 18.51 -13.67 33.97
C GLY A 169 18.85 -14.39 32.66
N ALA A 170 20.10 -14.28 32.23
CA ALA A 170 20.73 -15.19 31.29
C ALA A 170 21.18 -16.48 31.98
N LEU A 171 21.03 -17.65 31.32
CA LEU A 171 21.98 -18.79 31.21
C LEU A 171 21.26 -20.11 30.89
N GLY A 172 21.64 -20.75 29.77
CA GLY A 172 21.84 -22.21 29.71
C GLY A 172 20.76 -23.09 29.06
N ALA A 173 21.22 -23.94 28.13
CA ALA A 173 20.65 -25.21 27.63
C ALA A 173 19.37 -25.11 26.74
N GLN A 174 19.41 -25.32 25.42
CA GLN A 174 19.58 -26.57 24.64
C GLN A 174 18.54 -27.69 24.91
N TYR A 175 17.89 -28.08 23.81
CA TYR A 175 17.15 -29.33 23.52
C TYR A 175 15.69 -29.49 24.03
N VAL A 176 14.85 -29.95 23.08
CA VAL A 176 13.76 -30.95 23.25
C VAL A 176 12.39 -30.40 23.71
N VAL A 177 11.22 -30.74 23.15
CA VAL A 177 10.79 -31.65 22.07
C VAL A 177 9.29 -31.35 21.81
N LEU A 178 8.85 -31.58 20.57
CA LEU A 178 7.45 -31.77 20.16
C LEU A 178 6.67 -32.68 21.11
N PHE A 179 5.38 -32.42 21.32
CA PHE A 179 4.28 -33.34 21.68
C PHE A 179 3.47 -32.81 22.87
N ALA A 180 2.24 -32.42 22.56
CA ALA A 180 1.06 -32.93 23.26
C ALA A 180 -0.18 -32.49 22.46
N LEU A 181 -0.58 -33.35 21.51
CA LEU A 181 -1.94 -33.38 21.01
C LEU A 181 -2.83 -33.75 22.20
N GLY A 182 -3.63 -32.79 22.65
CA GLY A 182 -4.72 -33.05 23.58
C GLY A 182 -6.01 -33.18 22.79
N LEU A 183 -6.54 -34.39 22.72
CA LEU A 183 -7.96 -34.71 22.88
C LEU A 183 -8.16 -36.22 22.71
N ASP A 184 -8.16 -36.92 23.84
CA ASP A 184 -8.80 -38.23 24.00
C ASP A 184 -10.33 -38.04 23.96
N GLY A 185 -11.02 -38.97 23.29
CA GLY A 185 -12.45 -39.19 23.53
C GLY A 185 -13.20 -39.98 22.47
N LEU A 186 -13.43 -41.28 22.77
CA LEU A 186 -14.55 -42.15 22.34
C LEU A 186 -14.47 -42.68 20.88
N ILE A 187 -14.57 -43.99 20.57
CA ILE A 187 -15.61 -44.99 20.89
C ILE A 187 -15.01 -46.42 20.71
N GLU A 188 -15.39 -47.32 21.64
CA GLU A 188 -15.35 -48.81 21.70
C GLU A 188 -14.15 -49.61 21.16
#